data_AF-A0A5E7RWU8-F1
#
_entry.id   AF-A0A5E7RWU8-F1
#
_cell.length_a   1.000
_cell.length_b   1.000
_cell.length_c   1.000
_cell.angle_alpha   90.00
_cell.angle_beta   90.00
_cell.angle_gamma   90.00
#
_symmetry.space_group_name_H-M   'P 1'
#
loop_
_entity.id
_entity.type
_entity.pdbx_description
1 polymer ?
#
loop_
_entity_poly.entity_id
_entity_poly.type
_entity_poly.pdbx_seq_one_letter_code
_entity_poly.pdbx_strand_id
1 'polypeptide(L)'
;MCQKPYQFSCWNKNDPNFAYLSGAKPIPFREFAQAQIAVDQVLSGKVPDPTGGATHYYAIAMKKAPAWAAKAKQTLKLGGHVFFKDVP
;
A
#
# COMPACT_ATOMS: atom_id res chain seq x y z
N MET A 1 5.54 11.90 -5.21
CA MET A 1 4.55 11.08 -4.48
C MET A 1 4.92 9.61 -4.68
N CYS A 2 4.78 8.74 -3.66
CA CYS A 2 5.28 7.35 -3.51
C CYS A 2 6.67 7.14 -2.85
N GLN A 3 7.58 8.12 -2.85
CA GLN A 3 8.90 7.98 -2.21
C GLN A 3 9.00 8.67 -0.83
N LYS A 4 7.87 9.06 -0.24
CA LYS A 4 7.88 9.59 1.13
C LYS A 4 8.47 8.52 2.06
N PRO A 5 9.44 8.84 2.94
CA PRO A 5 10.07 7.86 3.81
C PRO A 5 9.03 7.02 4.55
N TYR A 6 9.22 5.70 4.53
CA TYR A 6 8.39 4.70 5.21
C TYR A 6 6.92 4.62 4.77
N GLN A 7 6.51 5.34 3.72
CA GLN A 7 5.14 5.24 3.19
C GLN A 7 4.89 3.90 2.50
N PHE A 8 5.85 3.44 1.70
CA PHE A 8 5.80 2.15 1.01
C PHE A 8 7.09 1.37 1.31
N SER A 9 6.97 0.20 1.93
CA SER A 9 8.13 -0.54 2.45
C SER A 9 9.10 -0.97 1.36
N CYS A 10 8.60 -1.23 0.16
CA CYS A 10 9.40 -1.60 -1.02
C CYS A 10 10.45 -0.54 -1.42
N TRP A 11 10.34 0.71 -0.94
CA TRP A 11 11.37 1.75 -1.11
C TRP A 11 12.40 1.80 0.04
N ASN A 12 12.21 1.03 1.12
CA ASN A 12 13.17 0.96 2.21
C ASN A 12 14.40 0.16 1.76
N LYS A 13 15.61 0.67 2.02
CA LYS A 13 16.88 0.04 1.60
C LYS A 13 17.06 -1.41 2.04
N ASN A 14 16.46 -1.79 3.17
CA ASN A 14 16.56 -3.13 3.75
C ASN A 14 15.41 -4.06 3.32
N ASP A 15 14.45 -3.58 2.51
CA ASP A 15 13.35 -4.40 2.00
C ASP A 15 13.84 -5.20 0.78
N PRO A 16 13.58 -6.52 0.70
CA PRO A 16 13.97 -7.33 -0.44
C PRO A 16 13.45 -6.81 -1.79
N ASN A 17 12.32 -6.09 -1.77
CA ASN A 17 11.71 -5.55 -2.98
C ASN A 17 12.41 -4.30 -3.53
N PHE A 18 13.29 -3.68 -2.74
CA PHE A 18 14.03 -2.49 -3.15
C PHE A 18 14.84 -2.71 -4.42
N ALA A 19 15.45 -3.88 -4.58
CA ALA A 19 16.24 -4.19 -5.77
C ALA A 19 15.39 -4.17 -7.06
N TYR A 20 14.12 -4.58 -6.97
CA TYR A 20 13.22 -4.53 -8.13
C TYR A 20 12.79 -3.10 -8.45
N LEU A 21 12.41 -2.32 -7.44
CA LEU A 21 11.91 -0.95 -7.66
C LEU A 21 13.01 0.06 -7.98
N SER A 22 14.24 -0.18 -7.52
CA SER A 22 15.42 0.62 -7.88
C SER A 22 15.96 0.32 -9.28
N GLY A 23 15.45 -0.71 -9.94
CA GLY A 23 15.93 -1.15 -11.26
C GLY A 23 17.18 -2.04 -11.20
N ALA A 24 17.69 -2.38 -10.01
CA ALA A 24 18.79 -3.32 -9.85
C ALA A 24 18.43 -4.77 -10.24
N LYS A 25 17.14 -5.10 -10.25
CA LYS A 25 16.59 -6.37 -10.74
C LYS A 25 15.33 -6.12 -11.58
N PRO A 26 15.09 -6.91 -12.64
CA PRO A 26 13.85 -6.80 -13.40
C PRO A 26 12.66 -7.24 -12.54
N ILE A 27 11.55 -6.48 -12.60
CA ILE A 27 10.29 -6.90 -11.99
C ILE A 27 9.74 -8.09 -12.79
N PRO A 28 9.38 -9.20 -12.14
CA PRO A 28 8.69 -10.32 -12.80
C PRO A 28 7.44 -9.87 -13.58
N PHE A 29 7.32 -10.33 -14.83
CA PHE A 29 6.30 -9.86 -15.77
C PHE A 29 4.87 -10.07 -15.25
N ARG A 30 4.58 -11.23 -14.66
CA ARG A 30 3.23 -11.58 -14.19
C ARG A 30 2.77 -10.63 -13.10
N GLU A 31 3.64 -10.37 -12.12
CA GLU A 31 3.42 -9.51 -10.97
C GLU A 31 3.21 -8.06 -11.41
N PHE A 32 4.05 -7.60 -12.36
CA PHE A 32 3.90 -6.27 -12.96
C PHE A 32 2.56 -6.13 -13.70
N ALA A 33 2.22 -7.09 -14.57
CA ALA A 33 0.97 -7.08 -15.31
C ALA A 33 -0.26 -7.08 -14.39
N GLN A 34 -0.24 -7.87 -13.32
CA GLN A 34 -1.32 -7.87 -12.32
C GLN A 34 -1.48 -6.51 -11.63
N ALA A 35 -0.37 -5.88 -11.24
CA ALA A 35 -0.39 -4.55 -10.64
C ALA A 35 -0.93 -3.49 -11.62
N GLN A 36 -0.53 -3.55 -12.90
CA GLN A 36 -1.03 -2.65 -13.94
C GLN A 36 -2.55 -2.80 -14.13
N ILE A 37 -3.06 -4.02 -14.25
CA ILE A 37 -4.51 -4.27 -14.39
C ILE A 37 -5.29 -3.65 -13.22
N ALA A 38 -4.80 -3.81 -11.99
CA ALA A 38 -5.45 -3.23 -10.82
C ALA A 38 -5.49 -1.70 -10.87
N VAL A 39 -4.38 -1.06 -11.27
CA VAL A 39 -4.31 0.40 -11.44
C VAL A 39 -5.27 0.86 -12.53
N ASP A 40 -5.27 0.19 -13.69
CA ASP A 40 -6.14 0.55 -14.81
C ASP A 40 -7.62 0.44 -14.46
N GLN A 41 -8.02 -0.58 -13.70
CA GLN A 41 -9.40 -0.76 -13.23
C GLN A 41 -9.84 0.38 -12.30
N VAL A 42 -8.96 0.84 -11.41
CA VAL A 42 -9.26 1.95 -10.49
C VAL A 42 -9.29 3.29 -11.25
N LEU A 43 -8.30 3.56 -12.10
CA LEU A 43 -8.21 4.82 -12.86
C LEU A 43 -9.34 4.98 -13.89
N SER A 44 -9.79 3.88 -14.49
CA SER A 44 -10.94 3.89 -15.41
C SER A 44 -12.30 3.91 -14.70
N GLY A 45 -12.33 3.92 -13.36
CA GLY A 45 -13.57 3.91 -12.57
C GLY A 45 -14.37 2.60 -12.67
N LYS A 46 -13.77 1.52 -13.21
CA LYS A 46 -14.41 0.20 -13.32
C LYS A 46 -14.58 -0.48 -11.97
N VAL A 47 -13.68 -0.21 -11.03
CA VAL A 47 -13.74 -0.70 -9.66
C VAL A 47 -13.92 0.49 -8.72
N PRO A 48 -15.01 0.57 -7.96
CA PRO A 48 -15.18 1.62 -6.95
C PRO A 48 -14.14 1.46 -5.84
N ASP A 49 -13.82 2.52 -5.11
CA ASP A 49 -12.89 2.47 -3.99
C ASP A 49 -13.36 1.45 -2.94
N PRO A 50 -12.69 0.30 -2.80
CA PRO A 50 -13.11 -0.73 -1.85
C PRO A 50 -12.80 -0.31 -0.40
N THR A 51 -11.92 0.68 -0.20
CA THR A 51 -11.40 1.07 1.12
C THR A 51 -12.31 2.06 1.85
N GLY A 52 -13.36 2.57 1.21
CA GLY A 52 -14.33 3.49 1.83
C GLY A 52 -13.75 4.86 2.18
N GLY A 53 -12.85 5.37 1.34
CA GLY A 53 -12.18 6.67 1.47
C GLY A 53 -10.96 6.63 2.39
N ALA A 54 -10.24 5.49 2.48
CA ALA A 54 -9.07 5.40 3.32
C ALA A 54 -7.90 6.24 2.79
N THR A 55 -7.21 6.94 3.67
CA THR A 55 -6.00 7.73 3.34
C THR A 55 -4.72 7.11 3.90
N HIS A 56 -4.86 6.21 4.88
CA HIS A 56 -3.74 5.55 5.53
C HIS A 56 -4.03 4.06 5.71
N TYR A 57 -2.97 3.28 5.77
CA TYR A 57 -3.03 1.86 6.09
C TYR A 57 -1.75 1.43 6.82
N TYR A 58 -1.81 0.30 7.49
CA TYR A 58 -0.59 -0.39 7.95
C TYR A 58 -0.74 -1.91 7.80
N ALA A 59 0.40 -2.59 7.68
CA ALA A 59 0.45 -4.05 7.59
C ALA A 59 0.25 -4.68 8.97
N ILE A 60 -0.67 -5.63 9.08
CA ILE A 60 -1.01 -6.30 10.36
C ILE A 60 0.17 -7.09 10.92
N ALA A 61 1.11 -7.50 10.06
CA ALA A 61 2.35 -8.15 10.46
C ALA A 61 3.31 -7.24 11.25
N MET A 62 3.08 -5.91 11.27
CA MET A 62 3.88 -4.99 12.07
C MET A 62 3.69 -5.28 13.57
N LYS A 63 4.81 -5.43 14.30
CA LYS A 63 4.80 -5.70 15.76
C LYS A 63 4.04 -4.66 16.57
N LYS A 64 4.05 -3.40 16.12
CA LYS A 64 3.40 -2.27 16.78
C LYS A 64 2.59 -1.48 15.76
N ALA A 65 1.32 -1.27 16.06
CA ALA A 65 0.47 -0.38 15.26
C ALA A 65 0.99 1.07 15.34
N PRO A 66 0.87 1.86 14.27
CA PRO A 66 1.21 3.27 14.30
C PRO A 66 0.37 4.04 15.34
N ALA A 67 0.98 5.01 16.02
CA ALA A 67 0.28 5.78 17.06
C ALA A 67 -0.94 6.54 16.53
N TRP A 68 -0.89 6.99 15.27
CA TRP A 68 -2.00 7.68 14.62
C TRP A 68 -3.25 6.80 14.47
N ALA A 69 -3.08 5.47 14.39
CA ALA A 69 -4.19 4.54 14.19
C ALA A 69 -5.18 4.54 15.36
N ALA A 70 -4.70 4.85 16.58
CA ALA A 70 -5.55 4.92 17.77
C ALA A 70 -6.55 6.09 17.74
N LYS A 71 -6.29 7.11 16.91
CA LYS A 71 -7.14 8.30 16.77
C LYS A 71 -7.84 8.38 15.42
N ALA A 72 -7.67 7.37 14.57
CA ALA A 72 -8.23 7.31 13.23
C ALA A 72 -9.44 6.37 13.18
N LYS A 73 -10.27 6.52 12.15
CA LYS A 73 -11.41 5.63 11.92
C LYS A 73 -11.01 4.50 10.98
N GLN A 74 -11.02 3.27 11.48
CA GLN A 74 -10.84 2.10 10.64
C GLN A 74 -11.99 1.99 9.64
N THR A 75 -11.68 1.78 8.36
CA THR A 75 -12.68 1.61 7.30
C THR A 75 -12.82 0.16 6.88
N LEU A 76 -11.69 -0.52 6.69
CA LEU A 76 -11.64 -1.87 6.12
C LEU A 76 -10.42 -2.63 6.64
N LYS A 77 -10.56 -3.95 6.75
CA LYS A 77 -9.43 -4.88 6.83
C LYS A 77 -9.48 -5.79 5.60
N LEU A 78 -8.41 -5.80 4.81
CA LEU A 78 -8.32 -6.58 3.57
C LEU A 78 -6.93 -7.20 3.44
N GLY A 79 -6.89 -8.53 3.33
CA GLY A 79 -5.65 -9.28 3.33
C GLY A 79 -4.80 -8.99 4.56
N GLY A 80 -3.51 -8.70 4.34
CA GLY A 80 -2.56 -8.34 5.40
C GLY A 80 -2.62 -6.89 5.87
N HIS A 81 -3.60 -6.09 5.45
CA HIS A 81 -3.65 -4.65 5.72
C HIS A 81 -4.94 -4.24 6.42
N VAL A 82 -4.81 -3.19 7.23
CA VAL A 82 -5.94 -2.46 7.83
C VAL A 82 -5.88 -1.00 7.40
N PHE A 83 -7.03 -0.49 6.97
CA PHE A 83 -7.21 0.80 6.30
C PHE A 83 -7.98 1.76 7.21
N PHE A 84 -7.61 3.04 7.15
CA PHE A 84 -8.14 4.09 8.01
C PHE A 84 -8.39 5.38 7.24
N LYS A 85 -9.37 6.14 7.72
CA LYS A 85 -9.63 7.53 7.36
C LYS A 85 -9.65 8.40 8.61
N ASP A 86 -9.78 9.72 8.41
CA ASP A 86 -9.82 10.71 9.50
C ASP A 86 -8.57 10.61 10.41
N VAL A 87 -7.39 10.44 9.80
CA VAL A 87 -6.10 10.39 10.50
C VAL A 87 -5.67 11.80 10.92
N PRO A 88 -5.25 12.03 12.19
CA PRO A 88 -4.82 13.35 12.67
C PRO A 88 -3.53 13.88 12.05
#